data_AF-A0A1F4ZA39-F1
#
_entry.id   AF-A0A1F4ZA39-F1
#
_cell.length_a   1.000
_cell.length_b   1.000
_cell.length_c   1.000
_cell.angle_alpha   90.00
_cell.angle_beta   90.00
_cell.angle_gamma   90.00
#
_symmetry.space_group_name_H-M   'P 1'
#
loop_
_entity.id
_entity.type
_entity.pdbx_description
1 polymer ?
#
loop_
_entity_poly.entity_id
_entity_poly.type
_entity_poly.pdbx_seq_one_letter_code
_entity_poly.pdbx_strand_id
1 'polypeptide(L)'
;MKLDSTRVANALAIVGAGLYVVCTFLVAATPVFYRGVAQTWMHGFNLSALPMRQMTFGGSIWGLVTFTIVSWLTGYAFAVIYNGLGKK
;
A
#
# COMPACT_ATOMS: atom_id res chain seq x y z
N MET A 1 9.45 14.29 21.01
CA MET A 1 9.80 15.01 19.76
C MET A 1 8.58 14.99 18.85
N LYS A 2 8.21 16.12 18.22
CA LYS A 2 7.09 16.17 17.27
C LYS A 2 7.56 15.73 15.88
N LEU A 3 6.76 14.92 15.21
CA LEU A 3 6.96 14.53 13.82
C LEU A 3 6.48 15.66 12.89
N ASP A 4 7.22 15.91 11.82
CA ASP A 4 6.74 16.73 10.71
C ASP A 4 5.80 15.87 9.85
N SER A 5 4.50 16.20 9.88
CA SER A 5 3.48 15.39 9.21
C SER A 5 3.67 15.28 7.71
N THR A 6 4.16 16.33 7.06
CA THR A 6 4.38 16.35 5.61
C THR A 6 5.59 15.47 5.25
N ARG A 7 6.67 15.54 6.03
CA ARG A 7 7.84 14.67 5.80
C ARG A 7 7.51 13.20 5.98
N VAL A 8 6.74 12.85 7.01
CA VAL A 8 6.30 11.46 7.23
C VAL A 8 5.38 11.00 6.10
N ALA A 9 4.42 11.84 5.69
CA ALA A 9 3.52 11.53 4.59
C ALA A 9 4.26 11.31 3.25
N ASN A 10 5.21 12.19 2.91
CA ASN A 10 6.03 12.06 1.71
C ASN A 10 6.89 10.79 1.74
N ALA A 11 7.54 10.50 2.88
CA ALA A 11 8.33 9.29 3.05
C ALA A 11 7.46 8.03 2.86
N LEU A 12 6.29 7.98 3.48
CA LEU A 12 5.39 6.84 3.35
C LEU A 12 4.80 6.71 1.94
N ALA A 13 4.54 7.82 1.25
CA ALA A 13 4.11 7.81 -0.14
C ALA A 13 5.18 7.23 -1.07
N ILE A 14 6.45 7.62 -0.90
CA ILE A 14 7.57 7.09 -1.69
C ILE A 14 7.75 5.59 -1.44
N VAL A 15 7.76 5.18 -0.18
CA VAL A 15 7.87 3.75 0.19
C VAL A 15 6.67 2.96 -0.34
N GLY A 16 5.46 3.50 -0.20
CA GLY A 16 4.23 2.88 -0.69
C GLY A 16 4.23 2.73 -2.22
N ALA A 17 4.64 3.77 -2.95
CA ALA A 17 4.77 3.71 -4.40
C ALA A 17 5.77 2.62 -4.83
N GLY A 18 6.94 2.57 -4.18
CA GLY A 18 7.95 1.53 -4.45
C GLY A 18 7.44 0.12 -4.16
N LEU A 19 6.75 -0.06 -3.02
CA LEU A 19 6.13 -1.34 -2.67
C LEU A 19 5.09 -1.75 -3.72
N TYR A 20 4.25 -0.83 -4.19
CA TYR A 20 3.25 -1.12 -5.21
C TYR A 20 3.90 -1.58 -6.53
N VAL A 21 5.01 -0.97 -6.94
CA VAL A 21 5.76 -1.40 -8.13
C VAL A 21 6.28 -2.82 -7.95
N VAL A 22 6.84 -3.15 -6.78
CA VAL A 22 7.28 -4.52 -6.46
C VAL A 22 6.10 -5.50 -6.52
N CYS A 23 4.95 -5.14 -5.93
CA CYS A 23 3.73 -5.95 -5.99
C CYS A 23 3.27 -6.17 -7.44
N THR A 24 3.30 -5.12 -8.27
CA THR A 24 2.95 -5.19 -9.70
C THR A 24 3.86 -6.17 -10.44
N PHE A 25 5.16 -6.13 -10.17
CA PHE A 25 6.13 -7.07 -10.74
C PHE A 25 5.86 -8.52 -10.28
N LEU A 26 5.59 -8.74 -8.99
CA LEU A 26 5.29 -10.07 -8.45
C LEU A 26 4.00 -10.67 -9.03
N VAL A 27 2.97 -9.84 -9.27
CA VAL A 27 1.74 -10.29 -9.95
C VAL A 27 2.05 -10.71 -11.39
N ALA A 28 2.89 -9.96 -12.10
CA ALA A 28 3.24 -10.26 -13.49
C ALA A 28 4.12 -11.52 -13.62
N ALA A 29 5.09 -11.70 -12.73
CA ALA A 29 6.07 -12.78 -12.79
C ALA A 29 5.61 -14.06 -12.08
N THR A 30 4.98 -13.93 -10.91
CA THR A 30 4.67 -15.04 -9.99
C THR A 30 3.30 -14.87 -9.32
N PRO A 31 2.18 -14.91 -10.07
CA PRO A 31 0.85 -14.56 -9.56
C PRO A 31 0.35 -15.48 -8.42
N VAL A 32 0.75 -16.76 -8.43
CA VAL A 32 0.39 -17.72 -7.37
C VAL A 32 1.06 -17.37 -6.04
N PHE A 33 2.35 -17.03 -6.09
CA PHE A 33 3.10 -16.61 -4.90
C PHE A 33 2.51 -15.32 -4.32
N TYR A 34 2.27 -14.31 -5.18
CA TYR A 34 1.65 -13.05 -4.77
C TYR A 34 0.30 -13.29 -4.07
N ARG A 35 -0.56 -14.15 -4.65
CA ARG A 35 -1.86 -14.49 -4.06
C ARG A 35 -1.71 -15.14 -2.68
N GLY A 36 -0.74 -16.04 -2.50
CA GLY A 36 -0.46 -16.67 -1.22
C GLY A 36 -0.08 -15.65 -0.14
N VAL A 37 0.79 -14.69 -0.48
CA VAL A 37 1.16 -13.60 0.44
C VAL A 37 -0.05 -12.71 0.74
N ALA A 38 -0.77 -12.24 -0.29
CA ALA A 38 -1.92 -11.37 -0.13
C ALA A 38 -3.03 -12.00 0.73
N GLN A 39 -3.23 -13.32 0.63
CA GLN A 39 -4.20 -14.07 1.44
C GLN A 39 -3.94 -13.93 2.95
N THR A 40 -2.69 -13.75 3.38
CA THR A 40 -2.34 -13.61 4.81
C THR A 40 -2.71 -12.25 5.41
N TRP A 41 -2.92 -11.24 4.57
CA TRP A 41 -3.27 -9.89 5.01
C TRP A 41 -4.78 -9.63 4.95
N MET A 42 -5.49 -10.39 4.12
CA MET A 42 -6.94 -10.28 3.97
C MET A 42 -7.67 -11.01 5.09
N HIS A 43 -8.63 -10.32 5.71
CA HIS A 43 -9.54 -10.91 6.69
C HIS A 43 -10.90 -11.15 6.03
N GLY A 44 -11.48 -12.34 6.20
CA GLY A 44 -12.85 -12.65 5.74
C GLY A 44 -13.01 -12.99 4.25
N PHE A 45 -11.92 -13.05 3.46
CA PHE A 45 -11.97 -13.40 2.04
C PHE A 45 -11.03 -14.55 1.70
N ASN A 46 -11.50 -15.49 0.86
CA ASN A 46 -10.67 -16.52 0.25
C ASN A 46 -10.31 -16.12 -1.19
N LEU A 47 -9.12 -15.55 -1.38
CA LEU A 47 -8.59 -15.13 -2.68
C LEU A 47 -8.34 -16.31 -3.62
N SER A 48 -8.14 -17.52 -3.10
CA SER A 48 -7.97 -18.73 -3.92
C SER A 48 -9.27 -19.13 -4.64
N ALA A 49 -10.43 -18.73 -4.12
CA ALA A 49 -11.72 -18.96 -4.76
C ALA A 49 -12.03 -17.97 -5.91
N LEU A 50 -11.26 -16.89 -6.04
CA LEU A 50 -11.46 -15.88 -7.08
C LEU A 50 -10.72 -16.24 -8.38
N PRO A 51 -11.33 -16.01 -9.55
CA PRO A 51 -10.66 -16.24 -10.82
C PRO A 51 -9.40 -15.38 -10.97
N MET A 52 -8.34 -15.93 -11.57
CA MET A 52 -7.18 -15.15 -11.98
C MET A 52 -7.57 -14.26 -13.17
N ARG A 53 -7.48 -12.94 -12.99
CA ARG A 53 -7.60 -11.98 -14.08
C ARG A 53 -6.22 -11.45 -14.44
N GLN A 54 -5.97 -11.32 -15.73
CA GLN A 54 -4.73 -10.75 -16.22
C GLN A 54 -4.68 -9.25 -15.91
N MET A 55 -3.54 -8.82 -15.38
CA MET A 55 -3.30 -7.43 -15.02
C MET A 55 -3.24 -6.57 -16.28
N THR A 56 -3.94 -5.43 -16.27
CA THR A 56 -3.87 -4.45 -17.36
C THR A 56 -2.96 -3.31 -16.99
N PHE A 57 -2.21 -2.77 -17.95
CA PHE A 57 -1.30 -1.66 -17.72
C PHE A 57 -2.01 -0.44 -17.12
N GLY A 58 -3.17 -0.06 -17.67
CA GLY A 58 -3.97 1.05 -17.14
C GLY A 58 -4.44 0.81 -15.70
N GLY A 59 -4.82 -0.42 -15.36
CA GLY A 59 -5.16 -0.79 -13.99
C GLY A 59 -3.98 -0.68 -13.03
N SER A 60 -2.79 -1.10 -13.48
CA SER A 60 -1.55 -0.98 -12.69
C SER A 60 -1.19 0.48 -12.40
N ILE A 61 -1.25 1.36 -13.40
CA ILE A 61 -0.97 2.79 -13.22
C ILE A 61 -1.99 3.44 -12.28
N TRP A 62 -3.28 3.14 -12.46
CA TRP A 62 -4.33 3.68 -11.58
C TRP A 62 -4.17 3.22 -10.13
N GLY A 63 -3.83 1.94 -9.93
CA GLY A 63 -3.54 1.43 -8.59
C GLY A 63 -2.28 2.06 -7.98
N LEU A 64 -1.23 2.34 -8.76
CA LEU A 64 -0.04 3.04 -8.27
C LEU A 64 -0.39 4.43 -7.74
N VAL A 65 -1.17 5.20 -8.51
CA VAL A 65 -1.60 6.55 -8.11
C VAL A 65 -2.44 6.49 -6.84
N THR A 66 -3.47 5.64 -6.82
CA THR A 66 -4.38 5.56 -5.68
C THR A 66 -3.70 5.02 -4.42
N PHE A 67 -2.83 4.01 -4.54
CA PHE A 67 -2.06 3.48 -3.42
C PHE A 67 -1.05 4.49 -2.86
N THR A 68 -0.41 5.28 -3.72
CA THR A 68 0.51 6.35 -3.30
C THR A 68 -0.23 7.43 -2.51
N ILE A 69 -1.41 7.85 -2.98
CA ILE A 69 -2.25 8.84 -2.29
C ILE A 69 -2.69 8.32 -0.92
N VAL A 70 -3.19 7.07 -0.87
CA VAL A 70 -3.60 6.45 0.40
C VAL A 70 -2.41 6.34 1.36
N SER A 71 -1.24 5.91 0.88
CA SER A 71 -0.02 5.83 1.69
C SER A 71 0.38 7.21 2.25
N TRP A 72 0.30 8.26 1.44
CA TRP A 72 0.53 9.64 1.89
C TRP A 72 -0.43 10.03 3.02
N LEU A 73 -1.74 9.81 2.81
CA LEU A 73 -2.78 10.13 3.78
C LEU A 73 -2.60 9.36 5.09
N THR A 74 -2.25 8.08 5.01
CA THR A 74 -1.93 7.25 6.18
C THR A 74 -0.73 7.81 6.94
N GLY A 75 0.32 8.23 6.25
CA GLY A 75 1.52 8.78 6.89
C GLY A 75 1.26 10.13 7.56
N TYR A 76 0.48 10.98 6.90
CA TYR A 76 0.03 12.25 7.47
C TYR A 76 -0.81 12.02 8.74
N ALA A 77 -1.81 11.14 8.66
CA ALA A 77 -2.67 10.80 9.79
C ALA A 77 -1.87 10.20 10.95
N PHE A 78 -0.92 9.30 10.65
CA PHE A 78 -0.02 8.72 11.65
C PHE A 78 0.74 9.80 12.42
N ALA A 79 1.36 10.75 11.71
CA ALA A 79 2.13 11.82 12.34
C ALA A 79 1.26 12.75 13.21
N VAL A 80 0.07 13.11 12.73
CA VAL A 80 -0.88 13.93 13.50
C VAL A 80 -1.31 13.21 14.78
N ILE A 81 -1.69 11.95 14.69
CA ILE A 81 -2.10 11.14 15.86
C ILE A 81 -0.93 10.98 16.82
N TYR A 82 0.25 10.61 16.33
CA TYR A 82 1.47 10.47 17.15
C TYR A 82 1.77 11.75 17.93
N ASN A 83 1.70 12.91 17.27
CA ASN A 83 1.91 14.20 17.92
C ASN A 83 0.83 14.55 18.94
N GLY A 84 -0.42 14.13 18.71
CA GLY A 84 -1.53 14.34 19.64
C GLY A 84 -1.47 13.44 20.89
N LEU A 85 -0.85 12.27 20.79
CA LEU A 85 -0.65 11.33 21.90
C LEU A 85 0.54 11.70 22.79
N GLY A 86 1.48 12.50 22.29
CA GLY A 86 2.58 13.02 23.12
C GLY A 86 2.03 13.92 24.23
N LYS A 87 2.38 13.63 25.50
CA LYS A 87 2.07 14.51 26.64
C LYS A 87 2.54 15.94 26.30
N LYS A 88 1.66 16.92 26.57
CA LYS A 88 1.96 18.35 26.40
C LYS A 88 3.24 18.74 27.12
#